data_AF-A0A8H2VI03-F1
#
_entry.id   AF-A0A8H2VI03-F1
#
_cell.length_a   1.000
_cell.length_b   1.000
_cell.length_c   1.000
_cell.angle_alpha   90.00
_cell.angle_beta   90.00
_cell.angle_gamma   90.00
#
_symmetry.space_group_name_H-M   'P 1'
#
loop_
_entity.id
_entity.type
_entity.pdbx_description
1 polymer ?
#
loop_
_entity_poly.entity_id
_entity_poly.type
_entity_poly.pdbx_seq_one_letter_code
_entity_poly.pdbx_strand_id
1 'polypeptide(L)'
;MSTEFKTGDLVLCKVGAFAPWPAVVFPQRFLSPDVYRKRKRNCVAVCFFNDPTYYWEYIHKLKPLSEDIIQDFLTQNSNAHHGGKHAAPKDLLGAYKLADKYVSLRVFMRNKFRSESRLNEFNTEIMENGEVESGEDPFWGKIGDDRNVKEDIKPTLKIVTDDKDQIKSESDPENDSNVKNESDLINGKPFQNNNMSSSKHKYHKKLDRNRRIEITMLFRRRMQRNLIQRKTPPGPNDITETHKLLEKVIENLDNDPPFFDEECLRKSKLYKLLKVINCDPKLKEFHPACETILTHWIDTIAKIKKGKERVD
;
A
#
# COMPACT_ATOMS: atom_id res chain seq x y z
N MET A 1 13.67 -3.82 -27.89
CA MET A 1 12.46 -2.97 -27.78
C MET A 1 12.14 -2.82 -26.31
N SER A 2 11.69 -1.65 -25.84
CA SER A 2 11.24 -1.46 -24.46
C SER A 2 9.74 -1.75 -24.36
N THR A 3 9.38 -2.89 -23.80
CA THR A 3 7.98 -3.24 -23.55
C THR A 3 7.44 -2.35 -22.43
N GLU A 4 6.55 -1.41 -22.75
CA GLU A 4 5.84 -0.63 -21.72
C GLU A 4 4.72 -1.51 -21.15
N PHE A 5 5.04 -2.22 -20.07
CA PHE A 5 4.06 -3.04 -19.34
C PHE A 5 2.92 -2.17 -18.79
N LYS A 6 1.70 -2.70 -18.87
CA LYS A 6 0.47 -2.08 -18.41
C LYS A 6 -0.15 -2.87 -17.27
N THR A 7 -1.14 -2.27 -16.61
CA THR A 7 -1.89 -2.97 -15.55
C THR A 7 -2.62 -4.19 -16.10
N GLY A 8 -2.53 -5.29 -15.36
CA GLY A 8 -3.11 -6.57 -15.73
C GLY A 8 -2.28 -7.44 -16.68
N ASP A 9 -1.13 -6.95 -17.16
CA ASP A 9 -0.18 -7.77 -17.92
C ASP A 9 0.37 -8.93 -17.06
N LEU A 10 0.52 -10.10 -17.68
CA LEU A 10 1.21 -11.25 -17.10
C LEU A 10 2.73 -11.11 -17.32
N VAL A 11 3.49 -11.25 -16.22
CA VAL A 11 4.95 -11.10 -16.23
C VAL A 11 5.65 -12.17 -15.39
N LEU A 12 6.87 -12.52 -15.78
CA LEU A 12 7.83 -13.19 -14.92
C LEU A 12 8.70 -12.15 -14.20
N CYS A 13 8.71 -12.23 -12.87
CA CYS A 13 9.54 -11.41 -12.00
C CYS A 13 10.50 -12.31 -11.20
N LYS A 14 11.82 -12.01 -11.23
CA LYS A 14 12.83 -12.76 -10.47
C LYS A 14 13.24 -12.00 -9.22
N VAL A 15 13.09 -12.62 -8.05
CA VAL A 15 13.48 -12.04 -6.75
C VAL A 15 14.73 -12.75 -6.23
N GLY A 16 15.87 -12.07 -6.26
CA GLY A 16 17.13 -12.57 -5.70
C GLY A 16 17.54 -13.95 -6.24
N ALA A 17 17.66 -14.93 -5.34
CA ALA A 17 18.04 -16.31 -5.66
C ALA A 17 16.86 -17.20 -6.11
N PHE A 18 15.61 -16.75 -5.97
CA PHE A 18 14.44 -17.54 -6.39
C PHE A 18 14.33 -17.64 -7.92
N ALA A 19 13.61 -18.65 -8.39
CA ALA A 19 13.26 -18.78 -9.81
C ALA A 19 12.37 -17.60 -10.28
N PRO A 20 12.34 -17.28 -11.59
CA PRO A 20 11.37 -16.32 -12.12
C PRO A 20 9.94 -16.80 -11.84
N TRP A 21 9.18 -15.97 -11.11
CA TRP A 21 7.85 -16.31 -10.60
C TRP A 21 6.77 -15.57 -11.41
N PRO A 22 5.65 -16.22 -11.77
CA PRO A 22 4.58 -15.58 -12.50
C PRO A 22 3.83 -14.57 -11.61
N ALA A 23 3.54 -13.40 -12.16
CA ALA A 23 2.88 -12.29 -11.49
C ALA A 23 1.99 -11.48 -12.44
N VAL A 24 1.09 -10.69 -11.86
CA VAL A 24 0.28 -9.68 -12.55
C VAL A 24 0.83 -8.30 -12.23
N VAL A 25 0.98 -7.42 -13.23
CA VAL A 25 1.28 -6.00 -13.02
C VAL A 25 0.07 -5.31 -12.37
N PHE A 26 0.26 -4.76 -11.17
CA PHE A 26 -0.83 -4.35 -10.28
C PHE A 26 -1.01 -2.83 -10.24
N PRO A 27 -2.25 -2.30 -10.40
CA PRO A 27 -2.52 -0.86 -10.42
C PRO A 27 -2.22 -0.20 -9.08
N GLN A 28 -1.34 0.82 -9.08
CA GLN A 28 -0.83 1.44 -7.85
C GLN A 28 -1.92 2.13 -7.02
N ARG A 29 -2.95 2.71 -7.65
CA ARG A 29 -4.10 3.31 -6.97
C ARG A 29 -4.77 2.36 -5.97
N PHE A 30 -4.79 1.05 -6.22
CA PHE A 30 -5.43 0.05 -5.35
C PHE A 30 -4.56 -0.50 -4.20
N LEU A 31 -3.27 -0.20 -4.17
CA LEU A 31 -2.36 -0.74 -3.16
C LEU A 31 -2.71 -0.27 -1.74
N SER A 32 -2.43 -1.11 -0.74
CA SER A 32 -2.60 -0.72 0.66
C SER A 32 -1.65 0.43 1.02
N PRO A 33 -2.00 1.29 2.00
CA PRO A 33 -1.15 2.43 2.38
C PRO A 33 0.29 2.04 2.72
N ASP A 34 0.52 0.87 3.34
CA ASP A 34 1.86 0.40 3.72
C ASP A 34 2.67 -0.19 2.57
N VAL A 35 2.03 -0.72 1.53
CA VAL A 35 2.71 -1.15 0.31
C VAL A 35 3.01 0.06 -0.58
N TYR A 36 2.02 0.94 -0.79
CA TYR A 36 2.14 2.16 -1.60
C TYR A 36 3.16 3.16 -1.03
N ARG A 37 3.29 3.23 0.31
CA ARG A 37 4.32 4.04 0.99
C ARG A 37 5.75 3.55 0.71
N LYS A 38 5.95 2.28 0.35
CA LYS A 38 7.25 1.69 0.02
C LYS A 38 7.62 1.81 -1.47
N ARG A 39 6.82 2.51 -2.30
CA ARG A 39 7.06 2.62 -3.74
C ARG A 39 8.39 3.31 -4.05
N LYS A 40 9.03 2.84 -5.13
CA LYS A 40 10.29 3.38 -5.67
C LYS A 40 10.00 4.08 -7.00
N ARG A 41 10.77 5.11 -7.34
CA ARG A 41 10.72 5.72 -8.68
C ARG A 41 11.01 4.66 -9.74
N ASN A 42 10.26 4.67 -10.84
CA ASN A 42 10.42 3.81 -12.01
C ASN A 42 10.28 2.29 -11.73
N CYS A 43 9.74 1.91 -10.56
CA CYS A 43 9.28 0.55 -10.29
C CYS A 43 7.75 0.47 -10.41
N VAL A 44 7.26 -0.59 -11.04
CA VAL A 44 5.85 -0.97 -10.98
C VAL A 44 5.63 -1.91 -9.79
N ALA A 45 4.38 -1.99 -9.32
CA ALA A 45 3.99 -3.03 -8.39
C ALA A 45 3.60 -4.30 -9.15
N VAL A 46 4.07 -5.45 -8.70
CA VAL A 46 3.62 -6.76 -9.18
C VAL A 46 3.04 -7.56 -8.03
N CYS A 47 2.03 -8.37 -8.35
CA CYS A 47 1.39 -9.30 -7.42
C CYS A 47 1.61 -10.72 -7.93
N PHE A 48 2.35 -11.53 -7.16
CA PHE A 48 2.63 -12.92 -7.52
C PHE A 48 1.37 -13.80 -7.50
N PHE A 49 1.35 -14.85 -8.31
CA PHE A 49 0.40 -15.95 -8.13
C PHE A 49 0.86 -16.87 -6.99
N ASN A 50 -0.10 -17.44 -6.26
CA ASN A 50 0.11 -18.31 -5.10
C ASN A 50 0.84 -17.70 -3.89
N ASP A 51 1.03 -16.36 -3.85
CA ASP A 51 1.68 -15.64 -2.75
C ASP A 51 0.87 -14.36 -2.42
N PRO A 52 0.59 -14.03 -1.14
CA PRO A 52 -0.11 -12.80 -0.76
C PRO A 52 0.70 -11.51 -0.97
N THR A 53 1.98 -11.56 -1.34
CA THR A 53 2.91 -10.45 -1.28
C THR A 53 2.91 -9.57 -2.53
N TYR A 54 2.97 -8.25 -2.31
CA TYR A 54 3.23 -7.26 -3.36
C TYR A 54 4.73 -6.94 -3.43
N TYR A 55 5.30 -6.90 -4.64
CA TYR A 55 6.71 -6.59 -4.87
C TYR A 55 6.89 -5.38 -5.79
N TRP A 56 8.01 -4.67 -5.64
CA TRP A 56 8.34 -3.44 -6.38
C TRP A 56 9.60 -3.67 -7.22
N GLU A 57 9.44 -3.75 -8.54
CA GLU A 57 10.52 -4.04 -9.48
C GLU A 57 10.52 -3.08 -10.69
N TYR A 58 11.69 -2.85 -11.26
CA TYR A 58 11.87 -2.03 -12.45
C TYR A 58 11.37 -2.76 -13.71
N ILE A 59 10.70 -2.03 -14.60
CA ILE A 59 10.17 -2.52 -15.89
C ILE A 59 11.20 -3.35 -16.67
N HIS A 60 12.45 -2.91 -16.73
CA HIS A 60 13.51 -3.58 -17.50
C HIS A 60 13.94 -4.97 -16.96
N LYS A 61 13.49 -5.39 -15.77
CA LYS A 61 13.75 -6.73 -15.23
C LYS A 61 12.55 -7.68 -15.33
N LEU A 62 11.37 -7.16 -15.62
CA LEU A 62 10.19 -7.96 -15.88
C LEU A 62 10.29 -8.52 -17.30
N LYS A 63 9.91 -9.79 -17.47
CA LYS A 63 9.73 -10.41 -18.79
C LYS A 63 8.24 -10.64 -19.03
N PRO A 64 7.73 -10.48 -20.27
CA PRO A 64 6.37 -10.90 -20.59
C PRO A 64 6.21 -12.41 -20.31
N LEU A 65 5.01 -12.80 -19.90
CA LEU A 65 4.62 -14.20 -19.71
C LEU A 65 3.47 -14.51 -20.69
N SER A 66 3.80 -15.11 -21.83
CA SER A 66 2.79 -15.60 -22.77
C SER A 66 2.20 -16.94 -22.32
N GLU A 67 1.06 -17.30 -22.91
CA GLU A 67 0.40 -18.59 -22.70
C GLU A 67 1.32 -19.76 -23.06
N ASP A 68 2.12 -19.63 -24.14
CA ASP A 68 3.10 -20.64 -24.55
C ASP A 68 4.13 -20.91 -23.44
N ILE A 69 4.68 -19.86 -22.83
CA ILE A 69 5.65 -19.98 -21.73
C ILE A 69 5.02 -20.64 -20.49
N ILE A 70 3.72 -20.43 -20.25
CA ILE A 70 2.98 -21.12 -19.20
C ILE A 70 2.82 -22.61 -19.55
N GLN A 71 2.35 -22.95 -20.75
CA GLN A 71 2.10 -24.33 -21.17
C GLN A 71 3.39 -25.15 -21.32
N ASP A 72 4.48 -24.55 -21.82
CA ASP A 72 5.81 -25.17 -21.84
C ASP A 72 6.26 -25.54 -20.43
N PHE A 73 6.19 -24.59 -19.48
CA PHE A 73 6.58 -24.83 -18.09
C PHE A 73 5.72 -25.91 -17.43
N LEU A 74 4.40 -25.87 -17.64
CA LEU A 74 3.46 -26.85 -17.10
C LEU A 74 3.71 -28.25 -17.68
N THR A 75 3.94 -28.36 -18.98
CA THR A 75 4.19 -29.64 -19.69
C THR A 75 5.53 -30.25 -19.30
N GLN A 76 6.59 -29.44 -19.22
CA GLN A 76 7.92 -29.88 -18.76
C GLN A 76 7.85 -30.43 -17.32
N ASN A 77 7.04 -29.81 -16.44
CA ASN A 77 6.91 -30.23 -15.05
C ASN A 77 5.81 -31.27 -14.80
N SER A 78 4.87 -31.50 -15.72
CA SER A 78 3.92 -32.63 -15.64
C SER A 78 4.58 -33.95 -16.02
N ASN A 79 5.44 -33.92 -17.05
CA ASN A 79 6.14 -35.10 -17.55
C ASN A 79 7.30 -35.55 -16.64
N ALA A 80 7.67 -34.73 -15.64
CA ALA A 80 8.67 -35.02 -14.61
C ALA A 80 8.18 -36.02 -13.54
N HIS A 81 7.65 -37.17 -13.97
CA HIS A 81 7.31 -38.27 -13.06
C HIS A 81 8.58 -38.80 -12.37
N HIS A 82 8.48 -39.03 -11.06
CA HIS A 82 9.51 -39.61 -10.17
C HIS A 82 10.79 -38.78 -9.95
N GLY A 83 10.71 -37.81 -9.03
CA GLY A 83 11.77 -37.56 -8.03
C GLY A 83 13.12 -36.99 -8.50
N GLY A 84 13.27 -36.62 -9.78
CA GLY A 84 14.50 -36.01 -10.29
C GLY A 84 14.87 -34.70 -9.57
N LYS A 85 16.17 -34.44 -9.40
CA LYS A 85 16.75 -33.29 -8.68
C LYS A 85 16.39 -31.89 -9.22
N HIS A 86 15.55 -31.80 -10.25
CA HIS A 86 15.18 -30.58 -10.97
C HIS A 86 13.67 -30.31 -11.05
N ALA A 87 12.83 -31.12 -10.39
CA ALA A 87 11.39 -30.86 -10.34
C ALA A 87 11.09 -29.51 -9.66
N ALA A 88 10.23 -28.68 -10.26
CA ALA A 88 9.90 -27.37 -9.71
C ALA A 88 9.23 -27.45 -8.33
N PRO A 89 9.46 -26.45 -7.44
CA PRO A 89 8.73 -26.34 -6.18
C PRO A 89 7.21 -26.37 -6.39
N LYS A 90 6.49 -27.07 -5.51
CA LYS A 90 5.02 -27.22 -5.59
C LYS A 90 4.31 -25.86 -5.66
N ASP A 91 4.81 -24.87 -4.94
CA ASP A 91 4.22 -23.53 -4.89
C ASP A 91 4.43 -22.74 -6.19
N LEU A 92 5.55 -22.96 -6.88
CA LEU A 92 5.83 -22.39 -8.21
C LEU A 92 4.92 -23.05 -9.25
N LEU A 93 4.79 -24.38 -9.22
CA LEU A 93 3.85 -25.11 -10.09
C LEU A 93 2.40 -24.68 -9.83
N GLY A 94 2.04 -24.41 -8.57
CA GLY A 94 0.76 -23.82 -8.19
C GLY A 94 0.57 -22.41 -8.76
N ALA A 95 1.62 -21.57 -8.72
CA ALA A 95 1.60 -20.23 -9.28
C ALA A 95 1.37 -20.23 -10.80
N TYR A 96 2.07 -21.08 -11.57
CA TYR A 96 1.82 -21.22 -13.01
C TYR A 96 0.40 -21.74 -13.30
N LYS A 97 -0.13 -22.70 -12.52
CA LYS A 97 -1.51 -23.20 -12.63
C LYS A 97 -2.60 -22.17 -12.26
N LEU A 98 -2.23 -21.05 -11.65
CA LEU A 98 -3.13 -19.92 -11.39
C LEU A 98 -2.95 -18.81 -12.45
N ALA A 99 -1.75 -18.65 -13.01
CA ALA A 99 -1.49 -17.77 -14.17
C ALA A 99 -2.20 -18.29 -15.43
N ASP A 100 -2.15 -19.60 -15.67
CA ASP A 100 -2.94 -20.35 -16.67
C ASP A 100 -4.45 -20.04 -16.60
N LYS A 101 -4.96 -19.74 -15.41
CA LYS A 101 -6.38 -19.48 -15.13
C LYS A 101 -6.69 -17.99 -14.97
N TYR A 102 -5.78 -17.12 -15.40
CA TYR A 102 -5.96 -15.67 -15.32
C TYR A 102 -6.83 -15.16 -16.47
N VAL A 103 -8.12 -14.97 -16.18
CA VAL A 103 -9.09 -14.46 -17.17
C VAL A 103 -9.17 -12.92 -17.19
N SER A 104 -8.97 -12.24 -16.06
CA SER A 104 -8.95 -10.77 -16.01
C SER A 104 -8.41 -10.18 -14.70
N LEU A 105 -7.84 -8.99 -14.80
CA LEU A 105 -7.37 -8.16 -13.68
C LEU A 105 -8.49 -7.93 -12.63
N ARG A 106 -9.71 -7.61 -13.06
CA ARG A 106 -10.85 -7.32 -12.17
C ARG A 106 -11.26 -8.54 -11.32
N VAL A 107 -11.22 -9.75 -11.86
CA VAL A 107 -11.49 -10.99 -11.11
C VAL A 107 -10.33 -11.31 -10.16
N PHE A 108 -9.09 -11.21 -10.64
CA PHE A 108 -7.88 -11.40 -9.83
C PHE A 108 -7.86 -10.47 -8.61
N MET A 109 -8.07 -9.16 -8.83
CA MET A 109 -8.13 -8.16 -7.77
C MET A 109 -9.27 -8.42 -6.78
N ARG A 110 -10.48 -8.71 -7.25
CA ARG A 110 -11.63 -9.03 -6.36
C ARG A 110 -11.30 -10.20 -5.43
N ASN A 111 -10.62 -11.23 -5.93
CA ASN A 111 -10.18 -12.37 -5.13
C ASN A 111 -9.06 -11.99 -4.14
N LYS A 112 -8.05 -11.22 -4.58
CA LYS A 112 -6.94 -10.74 -3.73
C LYS A 112 -7.42 -9.85 -2.58
N PHE A 113 -8.30 -8.89 -2.87
CA PHE A 113 -8.92 -8.02 -1.87
C PHE A 113 -9.85 -8.77 -0.92
N ARG A 114 -10.48 -9.87 -1.36
CA ARG A 114 -11.27 -10.75 -0.50
C ARG A 114 -10.38 -11.52 0.48
N SER A 115 -9.26 -12.10 0.04
CA SER A 115 -8.34 -12.81 0.95
C SER A 115 -7.63 -11.87 1.94
N GLU A 116 -7.36 -10.63 1.55
CA GLU A 116 -6.83 -9.59 2.44
C GLU A 116 -7.88 -8.99 3.41
N SER A 117 -9.16 -9.38 3.34
CA SER A 117 -10.28 -8.73 4.04
C SER A 117 -10.44 -7.22 3.73
N ARG A 118 -9.84 -6.74 2.63
CA ARG A 118 -9.84 -5.34 2.18
C ARG A 118 -10.91 -5.03 1.12
N LEU A 119 -11.85 -5.93 0.86
CA LEU A 119 -12.88 -5.77 -0.20
C LEU A 119 -13.69 -4.46 -0.10
N ASN A 120 -13.86 -3.91 1.10
CA ASN A 120 -14.49 -2.59 1.30
C ASN A 120 -13.65 -1.42 0.74
N GLU A 121 -12.32 -1.51 0.74
CA GLU A 121 -11.43 -0.53 0.09
C GLU A 121 -11.57 -0.62 -1.43
N PHE A 122 -11.55 -1.83 -2.01
CA PHE A 122 -11.72 -2.06 -3.45
C PHE A 122 -13.04 -1.48 -3.97
N ASN A 123 -14.14 -1.74 -3.26
CA ASN A 123 -15.44 -1.19 -3.61
C ASN A 123 -15.48 0.35 -3.46
N THR A 124 -14.77 0.92 -2.49
CA THR A 124 -14.70 2.39 -2.32
C THR A 124 -13.89 3.04 -3.42
N GLU A 125 -12.71 2.50 -3.75
CA GLU A 125 -11.84 2.98 -4.83
C GLU A 125 -12.56 2.90 -6.19
N ILE A 126 -13.36 1.86 -6.45
CA ILE A 126 -14.20 1.77 -7.66
C ILE A 126 -15.33 2.81 -7.67
N MET A 127 -15.95 3.09 -6.53
CA MET A 127 -17.02 4.09 -6.44
C MET A 127 -16.52 5.54 -6.53
N GLU A 128 -15.30 5.82 -6.07
CA GLU A 128 -14.72 7.17 -6.09
C GLU A 128 -13.92 7.44 -7.37
N ASN A 129 -13.20 6.44 -7.91
CA ASN A 129 -12.22 6.59 -9.00
C ASN A 129 -12.52 5.69 -10.23
N GLY A 130 -13.74 5.17 -10.37
CA GLY A 130 -14.17 4.34 -11.50
C GLY A 130 -13.69 2.88 -11.44
N GLU A 131 -14.25 2.04 -12.32
CA GLU A 131 -13.84 0.63 -12.47
C GLU A 131 -12.33 0.51 -12.80
N VAL A 132 -11.80 -0.71 -12.69
CA VAL A 132 -10.42 -1.02 -13.03
C VAL A 132 -10.36 -1.89 -14.28
N GLU A 133 -9.68 -1.40 -15.30
CA GLU A 133 -9.53 -2.06 -16.60
C GLU A 133 -8.09 -2.51 -16.81
N SER A 134 -7.89 -3.53 -17.65
CA SER A 134 -6.56 -3.93 -18.06
C SER A 134 -6.05 -2.94 -19.10
N GLY A 135 -4.83 -2.44 -18.94
CA GLY A 135 -4.26 -1.46 -19.87
C GLY A 135 -4.07 -0.03 -19.32
N GLU A 136 -4.52 0.26 -18.09
CA GLU A 136 -4.18 1.51 -17.39
C GLU A 136 -2.66 1.61 -17.14
N ASP A 137 -2.14 2.84 -17.03
CA ASP A 137 -0.74 3.10 -16.67
C ASP A 137 -0.43 2.58 -15.25
N PRO A 138 0.56 1.68 -15.06
CA PRO A 138 0.85 1.08 -13.76
C PRO A 138 1.50 2.05 -12.77
N PHE A 139 1.88 3.27 -13.18
CA PHE A 139 2.32 4.36 -12.31
C PHE A 139 1.17 5.23 -11.79
N TRP A 140 -0.08 5.02 -12.23
CA TRP A 140 -1.23 5.75 -11.71
C TRP A 140 -1.48 5.40 -10.23
N GLY A 141 -0.95 6.24 -9.35
CA GLY A 141 -1.07 6.13 -7.90
C GLY A 141 -2.34 6.77 -7.33
N LYS A 142 -2.39 6.89 -6.01
CA LYS A 142 -3.51 7.51 -5.29
C LYS A 142 -3.55 9.02 -5.54
N ILE A 143 -4.75 9.56 -5.72
CA ILE A 143 -4.99 10.99 -5.98
C ILE A 143 -4.44 11.83 -4.80
N GLY A 144 -3.79 12.96 -5.12
CA GLY A 144 -3.22 13.87 -4.13
C GLY A 144 -1.84 13.48 -3.57
N ASP A 145 -1.10 12.57 -4.24
CA ASP A 145 0.29 12.25 -3.91
C ASP A 145 1.24 12.82 -4.99
N ASP A 146 1.98 13.87 -4.65
CA ASP A 146 2.85 14.64 -5.57
C ASP A 146 3.90 13.77 -6.29
N ARG A 147 4.22 12.59 -5.75
CA ARG A 147 5.18 11.65 -6.33
C ARG A 147 4.52 10.71 -7.36
N ASN A 148 3.45 11.17 -8.01
CA ASN A 148 2.79 10.52 -9.15
C ASN A 148 3.25 11.12 -10.51
N VAL A 149 4.12 12.13 -10.51
CA VAL A 149 4.69 12.69 -11.75
C VAL A 149 5.57 11.64 -12.44
N LYS A 150 5.18 11.27 -13.67
CA LYS A 150 6.00 10.49 -14.61
C LYS A 150 7.09 11.43 -15.14
N GLU A 151 8.25 11.47 -14.49
CA GLU A 151 9.42 12.22 -14.99
C GLU A 151 9.82 11.65 -16.36
N ASP A 152 9.90 12.51 -17.39
CA ASP A 152 10.22 12.07 -18.76
C ASP A 152 11.52 11.28 -18.82
N ILE A 153 11.46 10.09 -19.44
CA ILE A 153 12.62 9.22 -19.64
C ILE A 153 13.52 9.87 -20.70
N LYS A 154 14.45 10.74 -20.27
CA LYS A 154 15.51 11.25 -21.14
C LYS A 154 16.34 10.07 -21.67
N PRO A 155 16.40 9.84 -23.00
CA PRO A 155 17.11 8.71 -23.57
C PRO A 155 18.62 9.00 -23.61
N THR A 156 19.28 8.94 -22.44
CA THR A 156 20.73 9.16 -22.33
C THR A 156 21.52 7.93 -22.75
N LEU A 157 21.38 7.52 -24.01
CA LEU A 157 22.42 6.75 -24.70
C LEU A 157 23.39 7.71 -25.36
N LYS A 158 24.50 7.98 -24.67
CA LYS A 158 25.78 8.24 -25.34
C LYS A 158 26.74 7.13 -24.96
N ILE A 159 26.62 6.01 -25.68
CA ILE A 159 27.77 5.13 -25.89
C ILE A 159 28.77 5.99 -26.66
N VAL A 160 29.90 6.31 -26.02
CA VAL A 160 31.03 6.92 -26.72
C VAL A 160 31.79 5.79 -27.38
N THR A 161 31.45 5.52 -28.64
CA THR A 161 32.34 4.85 -29.57
C THR A 161 33.44 5.83 -29.94
N ASP A 162 34.67 5.51 -29.57
CA ASP A 162 35.86 6.00 -30.29
C ASP A 162 36.93 4.91 -30.16
N ASP A 163 37.35 4.36 -31.30
CA ASP A 163 38.26 3.21 -31.35
C ASP A 163 39.71 3.64 -31.15
N LYS A 164 40.49 2.82 -30.44
CA LYS A 164 41.87 2.58 -30.86
C LYS A 164 42.46 1.28 -30.36
N ASP A 165 43.12 0.60 -31.29
CA ASP A 165 43.71 -0.71 -31.15
C ASP A 165 44.81 -0.77 -30.08
N GLN A 166 44.86 -1.89 -29.36
CA GLN A 166 46.02 -2.77 -29.55
C GLN A 166 45.72 -4.23 -29.22
N ILE A 167 46.13 -5.10 -30.13
CA ILE A 167 46.05 -6.56 -30.01
C ILE A 167 47.34 -7.07 -29.36
N LYS A 168 47.21 -7.93 -28.34
CA LYS A 168 48.12 -9.08 -28.19
C LYS A 168 47.54 -10.22 -27.35
N SER A 169 48.04 -11.40 -27.64
CA SER A 169 47.89 -12.67 -26.91
C SER A 169 48.68 -12.63 -25.57
N GLU A 170 48.66 -13.62 -24.67
CA GLU A 170 48.60 -15.08 -24.90
C GLU A 170 48.26 -15.86 -23.60
N SER A 171 47.95 -17.17 -23.74
CA SER A 171 48.12 -18.28 -22.76
C SER A 171 47.48 -18.22 -21.35
N ASP A 172 46.47 -19.09 -21.13
CA ASP A 172 46.35 -19.99 -19.95
C ASP A 172 47.60 -20.91 -19.83
N PRO A 173 47.94 -21.59 -18.69
CA PRO A 173 46.98 -22.15 -17.70
C PRO A 173 47.39 -22.26 -16.20
N GLU A 174 46.43 -22.75 -15.40
CA GLU A 174 46.56 -23.70 -14.26
C GLU A 174 47.13 -23.33 -12.86
N ASN A 175 46.74 -24.21 -11.91
CA ASN A 175 47.24 -24.50 -10.55
C ASN A 175 46.96 -23.58 -9.31
N ASP A 176 45.81 -23.85 -8.68
CA ASP A 176 45.65 -24.61 -7.41
C ASP A 176 46.28 -24.13 -6.06
N SER A 177 45.52 -24.45 -4.99
CA SER A 177 45.94 -24.78 -3.61
C SER A 177 46.09 -23.68 -2.51
N ASN A 178 45.16 -23.76 -1.55
CA ASN A 178 45.40 -23.94 -0.09
C ASN A 178 45.94 -22.83 0.87
N VAL A 179 45.01 -22.34 1.72
CA VAL A 179 44.91 -22.63 3.19
C VAL A 179 45.70 -21.80 4.26
N LYS A 180 44.92 -21.27 5.24
CA LYS A 180 45.26 -20.90 6.66
C LYS A 180 46.27 -19.75 6.93
N ASN A 181 46.42 -19.21 8.14
CA ASN A 181 45.47 -18.77 9.21
C ASN A 181 46.21 -17.79 10.17
N GLU A 182 45.46 -16.94 10.88
CA GLU A 182 45.67 -16.38 12.24
C GLU A 182 47.03 -15.83 12.76
N SER A 183 46.93 -14.68 13.47
CA SER A 183 47.70 -14.23 14.66
C SER A 183 49.18 -13.80 14.51
N ASP A 184 49.74 -12.80 15.23
CA ASP A 184 49.28 -11.78 16.22
C ASP A 184 50.48 -10.78 16.47
N LEU A 185 50.48 -9.61 17.15
CA LEU A 185 49.51 -8.65 17.76
C LEU A 185 50.25 -7.33 18.13
N ILE A 186 49.53 -6.24 18.50
CA ILE A 186 49.96 -5.16 19.48
C ILE A 186 51.11 -4.19 19.03
N ASN A 187 51.18 -2.88 19.33
CA ASN A 187 50.45 -1.85 20.14
C ASN A 187 50.66 -0.45 19.47
N GLY A 188 49.91 0.64 19.73
CA GLY A 188 48.63 0.80 20.42
C GLY A 188 48.37 2.23 21.00
N LYS A 189 47.09 2.49 21.33
CA LYS A 189 46.53 3.58 22.19
C LYS A 189 46.60 5.05 21.69
N PRO A 190 45.77 5.98 22.25
CA PRO A 190 44.73 5.80 23.28
C PRO A 190 43.28 6.09 22.81
N PHE A 191 42.31 5.57 23.55
CA PHE A 191 40.89 5.99 23.48
C PHE A 191 40.66 7.26 24.32
N GLN A 192 39.68 8.07 23.94
CA GLN A 192 38.92 8.92 24.87
C GLN A 192 37.43 8.54 24.83
N ASN A 193 36.81 8.46 26.01
CA ASN A 193 35.37 8.24 26.15
C ASN A 193 34.62 9.54 25.85
N ASN A 194 33.41 9.40 25.28
CA ASN A 194 32.32 10.31 25.61
C ASN A 194 30.98 9.53 25.60
N ASN A 195 30.48 9.23 26.79
CA ASN A 195 29.12 8.74 26.97
C ASN A 195 28.15 9.91 26.75
N MET A 196 27.22 9.78 25.80
CA MET A 196 26.01 10.59 25.83
C MET A 196 24.78 9.76 25.47
N SER A 197 24.01 9.42 26.50
CA SER A 197 22.77 8.67 26.38
C SER A 197 21.72 9.52 25.67
N SER A 198 21.05 8.93 24.67
CA SER A 198 19.79 9.46 24.16
C SER A 198 18.87 8.32 23.75
N SER A 199 17.85 8.08 24.59
CA SER A 199 16.70 7.25 24.21
C SER A 199 16.08 7.83 22.95
N LYS A 200 16.15 7.10 21.83
CA LYS A 200 15.44 7.47 20.60
C LYS A 200 13.96 7.13 20.74
N HIS A 201 13.26 7.92 21.56
CA HIS A 201 11.81 7.99 21.58
C HIS A 201 11.30 8.12 20.14
N LYS A 202 10.38 7.24 19.74
CA LYS A 202 9.69 7.35 18.46
C LYS A 202 8.86 8.64 18.48
N TYR A 203 9.40 9.71 17.89
CA TYR A 203 8.65 10.94 17.66
C TYR A 203 7.55 10.63 16.64
N HIS A 204 6.36 10.26 17.12
CA HIS A 204 5.18 10.08 16.29
C HIS A 204 4.87 11.42 15.63
N LYS A 205 5.10 11.53 14.31
CA LYS A 205 4.95 12.80 13.60
C LYS A 205 3.51 13.27 13.72
N LYS A 206 3.35 14.40 14.41
CA LYS A 206 2.07 15.02 14.83
C LYS A 206 1.09 15.03 13.66
N LEU A 207 -0.11 14.49 13.86
CA LEU A 207 -1.05 14.25 12.76
C LEU A 207 -1.52 15.57 12.14
N ASP A 208 -1.25 15.73 10.84
CA ASP A 208 -1.54 16.98 10.13
C ASP A 208 -3.04 17.32 10.13
N ARG A 209 -3.33 18.62 10.10
CA ARG A 209 -4.67 19.19 10.22
C ARG A 209 -5.61 18.74 9.10
N ASN A 210 -5.13 18.64 7.86
CA ASN A 210 -5.94 18.11 6.76
C ASN A 210 -6.33 16.65 7.03
N ARG A 211 -5.42 15.84 7.56
CA ARG A 211 -5.71 14.45 7.93
C ARG A 211 -6.68 14.33 9.11
N ARG A 212 -6.68 15.28 10.06
CA ARG A 212 -7.71 15.36 11.12
C ARG A 212 -9.09 15.72 10.57
N ILE A 213 -9.17 16.66 9.62
CA ILE A 213 -10.40 17.02 8.91
C ILE A 213 -10.95 15.79 8.16
N GLU A 214 -10.10 15.05 7.44
CA GLU A 214 -10.48 13.81 6.73
C GLU A 214 -11.04 12.73 7.67
N ILE A 215 -10.36 12.44 8.78
CA ILE A 215 -10.82 11.42 9.74
C ILE A 215 -12.14 11.85 10.38
N THR A 216 -12.30 13.12 10.74
CA THR A 216 -13.58 13.66 11.26
C THR A 216 -14.69 13.54 10.21
N MET A 217 -14.37 13.74 8.93
CA MET A 217 -15.28 13.52 7.79
C MET A 217 -15.60 12.03 7.54
N LEU A 218 -14.69 11.11 7.85
CA LEU A 218 -14.94 9.67 7.79
C LEU A 218 -15.83 9.19 8.94
N PHE A 219 -15.56 9.64 10.17
CA PHE A 219 -16.41 9.37 11.34
C PHE A 219 -17.84 9.83 11.07
N ARG A 220 -18.01 11.07 10.58
CA ARG A 220 -19.32 11.58 10.12
C ARG A 220 -19.96 10.66 9.08
N ARG A 221 -19.26 10.35 7.98
CA ARG A 221 -19.82 9.56 6.87
C ARG A 221 -20.25 8.16 7.30
N ARG A 222 -19.50 7.51 8.19
CA ARG A 222 -19.87 6.19 8.73
C ARG A 222 -21.06 6.28 9.69
N MET A 223 -21.01 7.12 10.73
CA MET A 223 -22.15 7.31 11.66
C MET A 223 -23.45 7.68 10.90
N GLN A 224 -23.36 8.58 9.90
CA GLN A 224 -24.51 9.01 9.10
C GLN A 224 -25.07 7.88 8.22
N ARG A 225 -24.22 7.02 7.65
CA ARG A 225 -24.65 5.83 6.90
C ARG A 225 -25.23 4.75 7.83
N ASN A 226 -24.60 4.52 8.98
CA ASN A 226 -24.92 3.41 9.87
C ASN A 226 -26.22 3.64 10.65
N LEU A 227 -26.57 4.89 10.98
CA LEU A 227 -27.77 5.23 11.76
C LEU A 227 -28.85 6.00 11.00
N ILE A 228 -28.50 6.91 10.07
CA ILE A 228 -29.46 7.90 9.53
C ILE A 228 -29.88 7.61 8.08
N GLN A 229 -28.93 7.35 7.17
CA GLN A 229 -29.20 7.22 5.73
C GLN A 229 -29.57 5.79 5.33
N ARG A 230 -30.63 5.24 5.94
CA ARG A 230 -31.06 3.85 5.75
C ARG A 230 -32.55 3.73 5.46
N LYS A 231 -32.90 2.64 4.76
CA LYS A 231 -34.29 2.19 4.56
C LYS A 231 -34.72 1.11 5.57
N THR A 232 -33.80 0.62 6.39
CA THR A 232 -33.98 -0.45 7.38
C THR A 232 -33.24 -0.10 8.69
N PRO A 233 -33.64 -0.68 9.84
CA PRO A 233 -32.95 -0.45 11.11
C PRO A 233 -31.44 -0.77 11.07
N PRO A 234 -30.63 -0.21 12.00
CA PRO A 234 -29.23 -0.57 12.17
C PRO A 234 -29.05 -2.06 12.45
N GLY A 235 -28.09 -2.70 11.78
CA GLY A 235 -27.69 -4.08 12.07
C GLY A 235 -26.69 -4.14 13.23
N PRO A 236 -26.48 -5.30 13.87
CA PRO A 236 -25.57 -5.43 15.02
C PRO A 236 -24.14 -4.95 14.75
N ASN A 237 -23.63 -5.18 13.53
CA ASN A 237 -22.32 -4.69 13.09
C ASN A 237 -22.27 -3.15 12.99
N ASP A 238 -23.36 -2.52 12.55
CA ASP A 238 -23.45 -1.08 12.34
C ASP A 238 -23.55 -0.32 13.66
N ILE A 239 -24.27 -0.91 14.63
CA ILE A 239 -24.34 -0.48 16.03
C ILE A 239 -22.95 -0.59 16.67
N THR A 240 -22.31 -1.77 16.55
CA THR A 240 -20.97 -2.05 17.11
C THR A 240 -19.89 -1.14 16.50
N GLU A 241 -19.95 -0.84 15.20
CA GLU A 241 -19.05 0.14 14.60
C GLU A 241 -19.34 1.56 15.11
N THR A 242 -20.61 1.95 15.25
CA THR A 242 -20.96 3.31 15.67
C THR A 242 -20.51 3.60 17.11
N HIS A 243 -20.64 2.63 18.03
CA HIS A 243 -20.06 2.74 19.37
C HIS A 243 -18.53 2.92 19.31
N LYS A 244 -17.81 2.08 18.56
CA LYS A 244 -16.35 2.19 18.38
C LYS A 244 -15.90 3.48 17.68
N LEU A 245 -16.79 4.17 16.97
CA LEU A 245 -16.52 5.49 16.39
C LEU A 245 -16.81 6.62 17.38
N LEU A 246 -17.82 6.50 18.25
CA LEU A 246 -18.12 7.46 19.31
C LEU A 246 -17.08 7.41 20.43
N GLU A 247 -16.71 6.19 20.87
CA GLU A 247 -15.62 5.89 21.79
C GLU A 247 -14.31 6.57 21.33
N LYS A 248 -13.92 6.39 20.06
CA LYS A 248 -12.74 7.04 19.47
C LYS A 248 -12.83 8.56 19.36
N VAL A 249 -14.02 9.14 19.34
CA VAL A 249 -14.17 10.59 19.47
C VAL A 249 -13.89 11.00 20.92
N ILE A 250 -14.48 10.29 21.90
CA ILE A 250 -14.29 10.53 23.34
C ILE A 250 -12.82 10.41 23.75
N GLU A 251 -12.14 9.32 23.36
CA GLU A 251 -10.69 9.09 23.55
C GLU A 251 -9.81 10.26 23.08
N ASN A 252 -10.29 11.07 22.13
CA ASN A 252 -9.51 12.08 21.42
C ASN A 252 -10.03 13.52 21.65
N LEU A 253 -10.92 13.73 22.62
CA LEU A 253 -11.45 15.05 22.99
C LEU A 253 -10.35 15.95 23.59
N ASP A 254 -9.61 15.45 24.57
CA ASP A 254 -8.65 16.22 25.39
C ASP A 254 -7.20 16.18 24.86
N ASN A 255 -7.01 15.80 23.59
CA ASN A 255 -5.70 15.86 22.94
C ASN A 255 -5.17 17.30 22.87
N ASP A 256 -3.89 17.50 23.23
CA ASP A 256 -3.15 18.71 22.87
C ASP A 256 -2.25 18.48 21.64
N PRO A 257 -2.48 19.18 20.51
CA PRO A 257 -3.53 20.15 20.24
C PRO A 257 -4.85 19.43 19.89
N PRO A 258 -6.00 20.12 20.04
CA PRO A 258 -7.31 19.53 19.83
C PRO A 258 -7.40 18.76 18.51
N PHE A 259 -7.71 17.47 18.60
CA PHE A 259 -7.89 16.65 17.40
C PHE A 259 -9.05 17.22 16.56
N PHE A 260 -10.17 17.49 17.25
CA PHE A 260 -11.39 18.06 16.71
C PHE A 260 -11.38 19.59 16.81
N ASP A 261 -10.34 20.23 16.24
CA ASP A 261 -10.25 21.68 16.23
C ASP A 261 -11.41 22.36 15.48
N GLU A 262 -11.53 23.69 15.63
CA GLU A 262 -12.65 24.46 15.11
C GLU A 262 -12.88 24.26 13.60
N GLU A 263 -11.82 24.09 12.79
CA GLU A 263 -11.94 23.86 11.35
C GLU A 263 -12.32 22.41 11.04
N CYS A 264 -11.82 21.45 11.81
CA CYS A 264 -12.23 20.05 11.73
C CYS A 264 -13.75 19.92 11.96
N LEU A 265 -14.30 20.61 12.97
CA LEU A 265 -15.73 20.65 13.26
C LEU A 265 -16.53 21.55 12.30
N ARG A 266 -15.96 22.66 11.79
CA ARG A 266 -16.59 23.55 10.81
C ARG A 266 -16.76 22.87 9.44
N LYS A 267 -15.71 22.23 8.92
CA LYS A 267 -15.72 21.51 7.63
C LYS A 267 -16.57 20.24 7.71
N SER A 268 -16.35 19.38 8.71
CA SER A 268 -17.12 18.14 8.85
C SER A 268 -18.58 18.35 9.27
N LYS A 269 -18.87 19.41 10.03
CA LYS A 269 -20.16 19.64 10.68
C LYS A 269 -20.58 18.44 11.55
N LEU A 270 -19.63 17.64 12.08
CA LEU A 270 -19.88 16.39 12.82
C LEU A 270 -20.81 16.63 14.02
N TYR A 271 -20.62 17.72 14.74
CA TYR A 271 -21.52 18.16 15.82
C TYR A 271 -23.00 18.28 15.40
N LYS A 272 -23.31 18.58 14.13
CA LYS A 272 -24.70 18.58 13.64
C LYS A 272 -25.27 17.18 13.48
N LEU A 273 -24.45 16.19 13.12
CA LEU A 273 -24.87 14.80 13.07
C LEU A 273 -25.14 14.24 14.46
N LEU A 274 -24.24 14.49 15.41
CA LEU A 274 -24.43 14.07 16.81
C LEU A 274 -25.70 14.68 17.41
N LYS A 275 -26.04 15.94 17.08
CA LYS A 275 -27.32 16.54 17.48
C LYS A 275 -28.55 15.89 16.84
N VAL A 276 -28.47 15.43 15.58
CA VAL A 276 -29.56 14.66 14.96
C VAL A 276 -29.73 13.32 15.65
N ILE A 277 -28.63 12.61 15.96
CA ILE A 277 -28.67 11.34 16.69
C ILE A 277 -29.30 11.53 18.09
N ASN A 278 -28.89 12.58 18.82
CA ASN A 278 -29.41 12.90 20.15
C ASN A 278 -30.89 13.36 20.17
N CYS A 279 -31.42 13.78 19.02
CA CYS A 279 -32.82 14.18 18.89
C CYS A 279 -33.73 13.06 18.35
N ASP A 280 -33.19 11.92 17.89
CA ASP A 280 -34.00 10.77 17.44
C ASP A 280 -34.22 9.78 18.61
N PRO A 281 -35.47 9.58 19.08
CA PRO A 281 -35.78 8.62 20.13
C PRO A 281 -35.42 7.17 19.79
N LYS A 282 -35.32 6.81 18.50
CA LYS A 282 -34.94 5.47 18.05
C LYS A 282 -33.45 5.19 18.23
N LEU A 283 -32.64 6.22 18.47
CA LEU A 283 -31.19 6.14 18.60
C LEU A 283 -30.72 6.39 20.05
N LYS A 284 -31.63 6.22 21.03
CA LYS A 284 -31.41 6.51 22.47
C LYS A 284 -30.17 5.84 23.07
N GLU A 285 -29.80 4.66 22.56
CA GLU A 285 -28.57 3.93 22.95
C GLU A 285 -27.29 4.76 22.77
N PHE A 286 -27.26 5.67 21.78
CA PHE A 286 -26.10 6.52 21.47
C PHE A 286 -26.14 7.90 22.16
N HIS A 287 -27.24 8.25 22.83
CA HIS A 287 -27.43 9.58 23.42
C HIS A 287 -26.36 9.94 24.47
N PRO A 288 -26.00 9.09 25.46
CA PRO A 288 -25.01 9.46 26.48
C PRO A 288 -23.63 9.82 25.91
N ALA A 289 -23.19 9.10 24.88
CA ALA A 289 -21.94 9.39 24.18
C ALA A 289 -22.04 10.69 23.34
N CYS A 290 -23.17 10.91 22.68
CA CYS A 290 -23.42 12.15 21.94
C CYS A 290 -23.46 13.38 22.87
N GLU A 291 -24.08 13.28 24.04
CA GLU A 291 -24.15 14.37 25.04
C GLU A 291 -22.79 14.70 25.63
N THR A 292 -21.98 13.69 25.98
CA THR A 292 -20.58 13.88 26.42
C THR A 292 -19.78 14.70 25.39
N ILE A 293 -19.80 14.27 24.12
CA ILE A 293 -19.06 14.92 23.04
C ILE A 293 -19.60 16.34 22.74
N LEU A 294 -20.92 16.52 22.72
CA LEU A 294 -21.55 17.81 22.43
C LEU A 294 -21.38 18.84 23.54
N THR A 295 -21.25 18.39 24.78
CA THR A 295 -20.95 19.23 25.95
C THR A 295 -19.50 19.71 25.89
N HIS A 296 -18.54 18.81 25.63
CA HIS A 296 -17.13 19.17 25.45
C HIS A 296 -16.92 20.21 24.34
N TRP A 297 -17.62 20.04 23.21
CA TRP A 297 -17.50 20.94 22.06
C TRP A 297 -18.33 22.23 22.15
N ILE A 298 -19.01 22.52 23.27
CA ILE A 298 -20.01 23.61 23.34
C ILE A 298 -19.45 24.98 22.92
N ASP A 299 -18.26 25.36 23.40
CA ASP A 299 -17.60 26.62 23.07
C ASP A 299 -17.07 26.65 21.63
N THR A 300 -16.53 25.53 21.15
CA THR A 300 -16.06 25.40 19.76
C THR A 300 -17.23 25.51 18.78
N ILE A 301 -18.39 24.93 19.12
CA ILE A 301 -19.64 25.09 18.35
C ILE A 301 -20.14 26.55 18.42
N ALA A 302 -20.01 27.24 19.56
CA ALA A 302 -20.36 28.65 19.68
C ALA A 302 -19.47 29.57 18.83
N LYS A 303 -18.15 29.30 18.78
CA LYS A 303 -17.19 29.98 17.88
C LYS A 303 -17.56 29.75 16.41
N ILE A 304 -17.86 28.51 16.01
CA ILE A 304 -18.30 28.17 14.64
C ILE A 304 -19.58 28.90 14.23
N LYS A 305 -20.53 29.13 15.15
CA LYS A 305 -21.73 29.94 14.89
C LYS A 305 -21.37 31.41 14.64
N LYS A 306 -20.70 32.06 15.60
CA LYS A 306 -20.29 33.48 15.51
C LYS A 306 -19.39 33.76 14.32
N GLY A 307 -18.62 32.77 13.87
CA GLY A 307 -17.78 32.82 12.67
C GLY A 307 -18.55 32.73 11.34
N LYS A 308 -19.85 32.41 11.34
CA LYS A 308 -20.71 32.50 10.14
C LYS A 308 -21.28 33.91 9.97
N GLU A 309 -21.69 34.55 11.06
CA GLU A 309 -22.33 35.89 11.13
C GLU A 309 -21.39 37.07 10.76
N ARG A 310 -20.28 36.79 10.06
CA ARG A 310 -19.25 37.75 9.62
C ARG A 310 -18.83 37.54 8.15
N VAL A 311 -19.56 36.72 7.41
CA VAL A 311 -19.24 36.30 6.03
C VAL A 311 -20.49 36.35 5.13
N ASP A 312 -21.65 36.71 5.69
CA ASP A 312 -22.87 37.10 4.98
C ASP A 312 -23.04 38.63 5.12
#